data_AF-A0A7J4FYI5-F1
#
_entry.id   AF-A0A7J4FYI5-F1
#
_cell.length_a   1.000
_cell.length_b   1.000
_cell.length_c   1.000
_cell.angle_alpha   90.00
_cell.angle_beta   90.00
_cell.angle_gamma   90.00
#
_symmetry.space_group_name_H-M   'P 1'
#
loop_
_entity.id
_entity.type
_entity.pdbx_description
1 polymer ?
#
loop_
_entity_poly.entity_id
_entity_poly.type
_entity_poly.pdbx_seq_one_letter_code
_entity_poly.pdbx_strand_id
1 'polypeptide(L)' 'MDAVILAAGEGTRLRPLTITRPKPMLPVAGKVILEWDLEAL' A
#
# COMPACT_ATOMS: atom_id res chain seq x y z
N MET A 1 14.22 3.49 -17.44
CA MET A 1 14.52 4.30 -16.25
C MET A 1 13.96 3.51 -15.09
N ASP A 2 14.77 3.25 -14.06
CA ASP A 2 14.39 2.29 -13.02
C ASP A 2 13.88 3.02 -11.78
N ALA A 3 12.88 2.44 -11.12
CA ALA A 3 12.24 3.00 -9.94
C ALA A 3 12.09 1.94 -8.84
N VAL A 4 11.97 2.41 -7.59
CA VAL A 4 11.80 1.56 -6.41
C VAL A 4 10.64 2.10 -5.57
N ILE A 5 9.68 1.22 -5.22
CA ILE A 5 8.56 1.54 -4.32
C ILE A 5 8.82 0.90 -2.95
N LEU A 6 8.80 1.71 -1.89
CA LEU A 6 8.90 1.23 -0.51
C LEU A 6 7.54 0.71 -0.02
N ALA A 7 7.25 -0.57 -0.29
CA ALA A 7 6.00 -1.24 0.07
C ALA A 7 6.02 -1.94 1.45
N ALA A 8 6.94 -1.56 2.34
CA ALA A 8 7.13 -2.17 3.65
C ALA A 8 6.60 -1.31 4.82
N GLY A 9 6.71 -1.84 6.05
CA GLY A 9 6.37 -1.18 7.30
C GLY A 9 5.17 -1.81 8.02
N GLU A 10 5.21 -1.83 9.35
CA GLU A 10 4.24 -2.55 10.21
C GLU A 10 2.81 -1.94 10.20
N GLY A 11 2.66 -0.69 9.73
CA GLY A 11 1.33 -0.09 9.54
C GLY A 11 0.54 0.14 10.84
N THR A 12 1.19 0.28 11.99
CA THR A 12 0.58 0.35 13.33
C THR A 12 -0.53 1.40 13.46
N ARG A 13 -0.39 2.55 12.80
CA ARG A 13 -1.37 3.66 12.81
C ARG A 13 -2.71 3.34 12.12
N LEU A 14 -2.74 2.33 11.25
CA LEU A 14 -3.95 1.92 10.51
C LEU A 14 -4.59 0.65 11.06
N ARG A 15 -4.15 0.19 12.24
CA ARG A 15 -4.82 -0.94 12.92
C ARG A 15 -6.28 -0.57 13.22
N PRO A 16 -7.22 -1.53 13.12
CA PRO A 16 -7.01 -2.97 12.95
C PRO A 16 -6.78 -3.44 11.50
N LEU A 17 -6.89 -2.55 10.51
CA LEU A 17 -6.87 -2.91 9.09
C LEU A 17 -5.55 -3.59 8.67
N THR A 18 -4.45 -3.22 9.33
CA THR A 18 -3.10 -3.67 9.00
C THR A 18 -2.62 -4.90 9.77
N ILE A 19 -3.47 -5.51 10.61
CA ILE A 19 -3.07 -6.70 11.39
C ILE A 19 -2.92 -7.93 10.49
N THR A 20 -3.84 -8.10 9.54
CA THR A 20 -3.89 -9.26 8.63
C THR A 20 -3.60 -8.90 7.17
N ARG A 21 -3.41 -7.61 6.87
CA ARG A 21 -3.20 -7.11 5.50
C ARG A 21 -2.18 -5.97 5.49
N PRO A 22 -1.13 -5.99 4.67
CA PRO A 22 -0.17 -4.91 4.64
C PRO A 22 -0.82 -3.63 4.07
N LYS A 23 -0.35 -2.45 4.51
CA LYS A 23 -0.89 -1.14 4.08
C LYS A 23 -1.01 -1.01 2.54
N PRO A 24 -0.01 -1.38 1.73
CA PRO A 24 -0.11 -1.23 0.26
C PRO A 24 -1.25 -2.04 -0.38
N MET A 25 -1.77 -3.07 0.29
CA MET A 25 -2.85 -3.92 -0.19
C MET A 25 -4.23 -3.50 0.36
N LEU A 26 -4.33 -2.37 1.07
CA LEU A 26 -5.62 -1.84 1.50
C LEU A 26 -6.35 -1.22 0.29
N PRO A 27 -7.66 -1.51 0.12
CA PRO A 27 -8.44 -0.96 -0.98
C PRO A 27 -8.79 0.52 -0.74
N VAL A 28 -8.62 1.35 -1.77
CA VAL A 28 -8.97 2.76 -1.82
C VAL A 28 -9.57 3.04 -3.20
N ALA A 29 -10.83 3.49 -3.23
CA ALA A 29 -11.55 3.83 -4.46
C ALA A 29 -11.54 2.71 -5.53
N GLY A 30 -11.68 1.44 -5.10
CA GLY A 30 -11.79 0.28 -5.99
C GLY A 30 -10.48 -0.35 -6.44
N LYS A 31 -9.32 0.22 -6.08
CA LYS A 31 -7.97 -0.35 -6.31
C LYS A 31 -7.21 -0.47 -4.99
N VAL A 32 -6.14 -1.25 -4.92
CA VAL A 32 -5.25 -1.19 -3.75
C VAL A 32 -4.28 -0.01 -3.84
N ILE A 33 -3.77 0.45 -2.70
CA ILE A 33 -2.80 1.58 -2.64
C ILE A 33 -1.61 1.36 -3.59
N LEU A 34 -1.08 0.12 -3.67
CA LEU A 34 0.05 -0.19 -4.54
C LEU A 34 -0.24 0.03 -6.04
N GLU A 35 -1.48 -0.16 -6.48
CA GLU A 35 -1.86 0.12 -7.88
C GLU A 35 -1.79 1.62 -8.18
N TRP A 36 -2.21 2.47 -7.23
CA TRP A 36 -2.07 3.92 -7.36
C TRP A 36 -0.61 4.35 -7.40
N ASP A 37 0.26 3.74 -6.58
CA ASP A 37 1.70 4.02 -6.59
C ASP A 37 2.33 3.66 -7.95
N LEU A 38 1.92 2.52 -8.55
CA LEU A 38 2.40 2.08 -9.86
C LEU A 38 1.92 2.97 -11.02
N GLU A 39 0.67 3.46 -10.96
CA GLU A 39 0.11 4.36 -11.99
C GLU A 39 0.71 5.77 -11.95
N ALA A 40 1.31 6.16 -10.83
CA ALA A 40 1.93 7.47 -10.64
C ALA A 40 3.42 7.51 -11.07
N LEU A 41 4.03 6.37 -11.41
CA LEU A 41 5.39 6.27 -11.93
C LEU A 41 5.46 6.63 -13.42
#